data_AF-A0A3D2WVR8-F1
#
_entry.id   AF-A0A3D2WVR8-F1
#
_cell.length_a   1.000
_cell.length_b   1.000
_cell.length_c   1.000
_cell.angle_alpha   90.00
_cell.angle_beta   90.00
_cell.angle_gamma   90.00
#
_symmetry.space_group_name_H-M   'P 1'
#
loop_
_entity.id
_entity.type
_entity.pdbx_description
1 polymer ?
#
loop_
_entity_poly.entity_id
_entity_poly.type
_entity_poly.pdbx_seq_one_letter_code
_entity_poly.pdbx_strand_id
1 'polypeptide(L)'
;MKNCKTLQEAILHLLIAMLLLIPVQVIAQDIQPKKIIYETDMCADVDDAGGLAILHALANNGEAEILAVCFNEVHSYGAPAIDAINTWY
;
A
#
# COMPACT_ATOMS: atom_id res chain seq x y z
N MET A 1 28.99 45.59 6.48
CA MET A 1 29.17 44.35 7.29
C MET A 1 27.89 43.79 7.91
N LYS A 2 26.90 44.59 8.34
CA LYS A 2 25.64 44.07 8.94
C LYS A 2 24.79 43.26 7.94
N ASN A 3 24.74 43.67 6.67
CA ASN A 3 23.92 43.03 5.63
C ASN A 3 24.33 41.58 5.31
N CYS A 4 25.59 41.21 5.53
CA CYS A 4 26.08 39.84 5.28
C CYS A 4 25.56 38.86 6.33
N LYS A 5 25.51 39.27 7.61
CA LYS A 5 24.95 38.45 8.69
C LYS A 5 23.45 38.23 8.52
N THR A 6 22.69 39.29 8.20
CA THR A 6 21.25 39.18 7.95
C THR A 6 20.93 38.27 6.77
N LEU A 7 21.76 38.28 5.72
CA LEU A 7 21.63 37.38 4.58
C LEU A 7 21.92 35.93 4.96
N GLN A 8 22.95 35.68 5.77
CA GLN A 8 23.31 34.34 6.23
C GLN A 8 22.23 33.73 7.14
N GLU A 9 21.64 34.53 8.04
CA GLU A 9 20.49 34.10 8.85
C GLU A 9 19.29 33.78 7.96
N ALA A 10 18.96 34.63 6.98
CA ALA A 10 17.84 34.38 6.07
C ALA A 10 18.02 33.07 5.26
N ILE A 11 19.24 32.79 4.79
CA ILE A 11 19.57 31.55 4.09
C ILE A 11 19.43 30.34 5.03
N LEU A 12 19.89 30.45 6.28
CA LEU A 12 19.76 29.37 7.27
C LEU A 12 18.29 29.05 7.58
N HIS A 13 17.45 30.06 7.75
CA HIS A 13 16.01 29.88 7.97
C HIS A 13 15.33 29.27 6.73
N LEU A 14 15.73 29.67 5.52
CA LEU A 14 15.22 29.10 4.27
C LEU A 14 15.61 27.62 4.13
N LEU A 15 16.86 27.27 4.47
CA LEU A 15 17.33 25.88 4.45
C LEU A 15 16.61 25.00 5.49
N ILE A 16 16.38 25.52 6.70
CA ILE A 16 15.59 24.82 7.73
C ILE A 16 14.14 24.64 7.27
N ALA A 17 13.53 25.68 6.70
CA ALA A 17 12.17 25.59 6.16
C ALA A 17 12.08 24.56 5.02
N MET A 18 13.06 24.52 4.11
CA MET A 18 13.13 23.49 3.07
C MET A 18 13.32 22.09 3.66
N LEU A 19 14.20 21.93 4.65
CA LEU A 19 14.43 20.64 5.33
C LEU A 19 13.16 20.13 6.03
N LEU A 20 12.33 21.03 6.57
CA LEU A 20 11.08 20.68 7.24
C LEU A 20 9.91 20.46 6.26
N LEU A 21 9.89 21.13 5.10
CA LEU A 21 8.78 21.06 4.13
C LEU A 21 8.86 19.84 3.19
N ILE A 22 10.06 19.33 2.88
CA ILE A 22 10.26 18.15 2.02
C ILE A 22 9.63 16.87 2.61
N PRO A 23 9.81 16.51 3.90
CA PRO A 23 9.23 15.28 4.44
C PRO A 23 7.69 15.30 4.48
N VAL A 24 7.06 16.47 4.62
CA VAL A 24 5.59 16.61 4.63
C VAL A 24 4.98 16.17 3.30
N GLN A 25 5.63 16.46 2.17
CA GLN A 25 5.13 16.11 0.85
C GLN A 25 5.32 14.62 0.52
N VAL A 26 6.36 13.98 1.09
CA VAL A 26 6.61 12.55 0.92
C VAL A 26 5.63 11.70 1.75
N ILE A 27 5.24 12.18 2.93
CA ILE A 27 4.22 11.52 3.76
C ILE A 27 2.82 11.66 3.14
N ALA A 28 2.57 12.72 2.38
CA ALA A 28 1.30 12.95 1.69
C ALA A 28 1.10 12.10 0.42
N GLN A 29 1.91 11.06 0.20
CA GLN A 29 1.64 10.10 -0.89
C GLN A 29 0.24 9.50 -0.74
N ASP A 30 -0.41 9.29 -1.88
CA ASP A 30 -1.79 8.85 -2.03
C ASP A 30 -2.15 7.68 -1.09
N ILE A 31 -2.75 8.04 0.05
CA ILE A 31 -3.19 7.14 1.15
C ILE A 31 -4.48 6.40 0.76
N GLN A 32 -4.98 6.56 -0.47
CA GLN A 32 -6.16 5.83 -0.89
C GLN A 32 -5.80 4.35 -1.09
N PRO A 33 -6.60 3.43 -0.51
CA PRO A 33 -6.42 2.00 -0.71
C PRO A 33 -6.34 1.69 -2.21
N LYS A 34 -5.34 0.92 -2.62
CA LYS A 34 -5.23 0.51 -4.02
C LYS A 34 -6.31 -0.54 -4.32
N LYS A 35 -7.09 -0.28 -5.36
CA LYS A 35 -8.13 -1.18 -5.84
C LYS A 35 -7.53 -2.36 -6.57
N ILE A 36 -7.75 -3.57 -6.07
CA ILE A 36 -7.15 -4.81 -6.58
C ILE A 36 -8.22 -5.74 -7.12
N ILE A 37 -7.99 -6.26 -8.33
CA ILE A 37 -8.60 -7.49 -8.82
C ILE A 37 -7.48 -8.53 -8.80
N TYR A 38 -7.68 -9.62 -8.06
CA TYR A 38 -6.67 -10.66 -7.91
C TYR A 38 -7.08 -11.90 -8.71
N GLU A 39 -6.21 -12.36 -9.61
CA GLU A 39 -6.40 -13.60 -10.38
C GLU A 39 -5.47 -14.67 -9.81
N THR A 40 -6.00 -15.87 -9.59
CA THR A 40 -5.31 -16.98 -8.92
C THR A 40 -5.82 -18.32 -9.45
N ASP A 41 -4.92 -19.29 -9.59
CA ASP A 41 -5.24 -20.67 -9.96
C ASP A 41 -5.46 -21.58 -8.74
N MET A 42 -5.83 -21.01 -7.57
CA MET A 42 -6.05 -21.68 -6.28
C MET A 42 -6.24 -23.19 -6.38
N CYS A 43 -5.17 -23.93 -6.12
CA CYS A 43 -5.16 -25.38 -6.23
C CYS A 43 -4.51 -26.04 -5.00
N ALA A 44 -3.46 -26.84 -5.20
CA ALA A 44 -2.87 -27.67 -4.14
C ALA A 44 -1.62 -27.06 -3.49
N ASP A 45 -0.99 -26.07 -4.13
CA ASP A 45 0.09 -25.29 -3.57
C ASP A 45 -0.43 -24.13 -2.70
N VAL A 46 0.50 -23.47 -2.02
CA VAL A 46 0.21 -22.62 -0.85
C VAL A 46 0.34 -21.13 -1.14
N ASP A 47 0.88 -20.77 -2.30
CA ASP A 47 1.17 -19.39 -2.67
C ASP A 47 -0.10 -18.57 -2.91
N ASP A 48 -1.16 -19.16 -3.46
CA ASP A 48 -2.46 -18.49 -3.61
C ASP A 48 -3.10 -18.14 -2.26
N ALA A 49 -3.05 -19.06 -1.31
CA ALA A 49 -3.52 -18.82 0.05
C ALA A 49 -2.69 -17.73 0.74
N GLY A 50 -1.36 -17.73 0.52
CA GLY A 50 -0.47 -16.67 0.96
C GLY A 50 -0.78 -15.32 0.30
N GLY A 51 -1.11 -15.30 -0.98
CA GLY A 51 -1.52 -14.12 -1.74
C GLY A 51 -2.77 -13.47 -1.15
N LEU A 52 -3.82 -14.27 -0.91
CA LEU A 52 -5.03 -13.80 -0.24
C LEU A 52 -4.74 -13.28 1.18
N ALA A 53 -3.93 -13.99 1.97
CA ALA A 53 -3.57 -13.56 3.31
C ALA A 53 -2.88 -12.19 3.35
N ILE A 54 -1.93 -11.96 2.42
CA ILE A 54 -1.25 -10.67 2.29
C ILE A 54 -2.22 -9.58 1.85
N LEU A 55 -3.07 -9.84 0.87
CA LEU A 55 -4.06 -8.86 0.40
C LEU A 55 -5.03 -8.45 1.52
N HIS A 56 -5.50 -9.40 2.33
CA HIS A 56 -6.34 -9.10 3.49
C HIS A 56 -5.58 -8.32 4.57
N ALA A 57 -4.31 -8.62 4.81
CA ALA A 57 -3.47 -7.83 5.72
C ALA A 57 -3.31 -6.37 5.23
N LEU A 58 -3.06 -6.17 3.94
CA LEU A 58 -2.99 -4.84 3.33
C LEU A 58 -4.33 -4.11 3.39
N ALA A 59 -5.45 -4.83 3.19
CA ALA A 59 -6.79 -4.26 3.32
C ALA A 59 -7.08 -3.81 4.76
N ASN A 60 -6.70 -4.62 5.75
CA ASN A 60 -6.81 -4.27 7.17
C ASN A 60 -5.98 -3.03 7.55
N ASN A 61 -4.86 -2.80 6.87
CA ASN A 61 -4.04 -1.60 7.05
C ASN A 61 -4.56 -0.38 6.25
N GLY A 62 -5.62 -0.52 5.46
CA GLY A 62 -6.12 0.53 4.57
C GLY A 62 -5.21 0.78 3.35
N GLU A 63 -4.30 -0.14 3.03
CA GLU A 63 -3.37 -0.03 1.90
C GLU A 63 -3.98 -0.58 0.60
N ALA A 64 -4.97 -1.47 0.70
CA ALA A 64 -5.64 -2.11 -0.43
C ALA A 64 -7.16 -2.21 -0.26
N GLU A 65 -7.88 -2.29 -1.37
CA GLU A 65 -9.31 -2.61 -1.45
C GLU A 65 -9.45 -3.77 -2.45
N ILE A 66 -9.77 -4.96 -1.96
CA ILE A 66 -9.99 -6.14 -2.80
C ILE A 66 -11.38 -6.01 -3.44
N LEU A 67 -11.43 -5.76 -4.74
CA LEU A 67 -12.67 -5.61 -5.49
C LEU A 67 -13.26 -6.95 -5.94
N ALA A 68 -12.38 -7.87 -6.32
CA ALA A 68 -12.76 -9.20 -6.81
C ALA A 68 -11.57 -10.15 -6.72
N VAL A 69 -11.90 -11.45 -6.58
CA VAL A 69 -10.96 -12.55 -6.82
C VAL A 69 -11.49 -13.36 -7.99
N CYS A 70 -10.67 -13.52 -9.02
CA CYS A 70 -10.92 -14.33 -10.19
C CYS A 70 -10.20 -15.68 -10.03
N PHE A 71 -10.82 -16.72 -10.56
CA PHE A 71 -10.30 -18.08 -10.52
C PHE A 71 -10.20 -18.61 -11.95
N ASN A 72 -8.99 -18.92 -12.42
CA ASN A 72 -8.70 -19.31 -13.80
C ASN A 72 -8.31 -20.79 -13.97
N GLU A 73 -8.63 -21.64 -13.00
CA GLU A 73 -8.37 -23.09 -13.03
C GLU A 73 -9.68 -23.91 -12.91
N VAL A 74 -9.63 -25.22 -13.15
CA VAL A 74 -10.83 -26.09 -13.19
C VAL A 74 -10.98 -26.98 -11.95
N HIS A 75 -10.07 -26.86 -10.98
CA HIS A 75 -10.13 -27.67 -9.77
C HIS A 75 -11.38 -27.36 -8.94
N SER A 76 -12.19 -28.38 -8.65
CA SER A 76 -13.53 -28.23 -8.05
C SER A 76 -13.54 -27.59 -6.65
N TYR A 77 -12.39 -27.57 -5.96
CA TYR A 77 -12.26 -26.96 -4.63
C TYR A 77 -11.58 -25.59 -4.63
N GLY A 78 -11.09 -25.08 -5.76
CA GLY A 78 -10.39 -23.80 -5.82
C GLY A 78 -11.28 -22.62 -5.42
N ALA A 79 -12.38 -22.40 -6.16
CA ALA A 79 -13.33 -21.34 -5.83
C ALA A 79 -13.94 -21.45 -4.41
N PRO A 80 -14.36 -22.64 -3.92
CA PRO A 80 -14.78 -22.80 -2.53
C PRO A 80 -13.70 -22.47 -1.49
N ALA A 81 -12.43 -22.78 -1.77
CA ALA A 81 -11.32 -22.43 -0.88
C ALA A 81 -11.09 -20.92 -0.82
N ILE A 82 -11.13 -20.24 -1.99
CA ILE A 82 -11.08 -18.77 -2.07
C ILE A 82 -12.21 -18.15 -1.25
N ASP A 83 -13.45 -18.62 -1.41
CA ASP A 83 -14.62 -18.13 -0.69
C ASP A 83 -14.48 -18.32 0.84
N ALA A 84 -14.02 -19.50 1.26
CA ALA A 84 -13.78 -19.79 2.68
C ALA A 84 -12.71 -18.89 3.29
N ILE A 85 -11.60 -18.66 2.59
CA ILE A 85 -10.53 -17.76 3.03
C ILE A 85 -11.04 -16.32 3.12
N ASN A 86 -11.71 -15.81 2.09
CA ASN A 86 -12.26 -14.46 2.06
C ASN A 86 -13.36 -14.23 3.11
N THR A 87 -14.07 -15.26 3.52
CA THR A 87 -15.06 -15.18 4.60
C THR A 87 -14.41 -15.19 5.99
N TRP A 88 -13.23 -15.80 6.13
CA TRP A 88 -12.54 -15.91 7.42
C TRP A 88 -11.83 -14.60 7.82
N TYR A 89 -11.20 -13.92 6.86
CA TYR A 89 -10.57 -12.61 7.05
C TYR A 89 -11.62 -11.50 7.20
#